data_AF-A0A429DTP7-F1
#
_entry.id   AF-A0A429DTP7-F1
#
_cell.length_a   1.000
_cell.length_b   1.000
_cell.length_c   1.000
_cell.angle_alpha   90.00
_cell.angle_beta   90.00
_cell.angle_gamma   90.00
#
_symmetry.space_group_name_H-M   'P 1'
#
loop_
_entity.id
_entity.type
_entity.pdbx_description
1 polymer ?
#
loop_
_entity_poly.entity_id
_entity_poly.type
_entity_poly.pdbx_seq_one_letter_code
_entity_poly.pdbx_strand_id
1 'polypeptide(L)'
;MPSPQAPADPSPPGAAGTGAAADLAAHLADRLADRDVLRAFGAEPIVGLGAGRALLMQLAHPGVARGVAEHSDFADRPLARLFGTLDFLLVVSFGTPEEVARIAAKVRGIHTSVRGEGYSGNDPGLQLWVNATLIDSALYLHERLGRPGRPDAGQAEEYYRQARVVAEVLGCPAEAQPPDLASFRAYMDEMVASLEVDDNARKVAAAVLHPRKLRALAPGLAVFRVVTAALLAAAAYLLKRRDA
;
A
#
# COMPACT_ATOMS: atom_id res chain seq x y z
N MET A 1 24.51 20.46 30.96
CA MET A 1 23.43 19.95 30.11
C MET A 1 23.98 19.83 28.70
N PRO A 2 24.32 18.63 28.21
CA PRO A 2 24.88 18.47 26.87
C PRO A 2 23.78 18.65 25.81
N SER A 3 24.08 19.41 24.77
CA SER A 3 23.17 19.68 23.64
C SER A 3 22.80 18.39 22.89
N PRO A 4 21.54 18.24 22.43
CA PRO A 4 21.14 17.09 21.64
C PRO A 4 21.80 17.14 20.25
N GLN A 5 22.50 16.05 19.91
CA GLN A 5 23.15 15.84 18.63
C GLN A 5 22.07 15.57 17.56
N ALA A 6 22.09 16.35 16.47
CA ALA A 6 21.19 16.14 15.34
C ALA A 6 21.42 14.75 14.71
N PRO A 7 20.37 14.07 14.21
CA PRO A 7 20.52 12.78 13.56
C PRO A 7 21.41 12.92 12.32
N ALA A 8 22.39 12.04 12.17
CA ALA A 8 23.28 12.00 11.03
C ALA A 8 22.50 11.68 9.74
N ASP A 9 22.77 12.42 8.66
CA ASP A 9 22.28 12.07 7.34
C ASP A 9 22.74 10.66 6.93
N PRO A 10 21.89 9.87 6.26
CA PRO A 10 22.27 8.54 5.81
C PRO A 10 23.44 8.64 4.82
N SER A 11 24.46 7.80 5.03
CA SER A 11 25.62 7.72 4.13
C SER A 11 25.19 7.41 2.69
N PRO A 12 25.88 7.97 1.68
CA PRO A 12 25.55 7.70 0.28
C PRO A 12 25.70 6.20 -0.01
N PRO A 13 24.84 5.63 -0.87
CA PRO A 13 24.92 4.22 -1.23
C PRO A 13 26.27 3.91 -1.92
N GLY A 14 26.91 2.79 -1.54
CA GLY A 14 28.14 2.34 -2.17
C GLY A 14 27.95 1.90 -3.63
N ALA A 15 29.04 1.74 -4.38
CA ALA A 15 29.05 1.48 -5.83
C ALA A 15 28.21 0.27 -6.29
N ALA A 16 28.07 -0.76 -5.43
CA ALA A 16 27.18 -1.90 -5.71
C ALA A 16 25.69 -1.54 -5.61
N GLY A 17 25.33 -0.61 -4.72
CA GLY A 17 23.96 -0.10 -4.57
C GLY A 17 23.55 0.84 -5.70
N THR A 18 24.51 1.55 -6.32
CA THR A 18 24.25 2.37 -7.50
C THR A 18 23.99 1.55 -8.76
N GLY A 19 24.67 0.40 -8.93
CA GLY A 19 24.45 -0.52 -10.05
C GLY A 19 23.05 -1.17 -10.02
N ALA A 20 22.69 -1.77 -8.89
CA ALA A 20 21.38 -2.41 -8.74
C ALA A 20 20.20 -1.42 -8.88
N ALA A 21 20.37 -0.16 -8.45
CA ALA A 21 19.37 0.88 -8.66
C ALA A 21 19.21 1.25 -10.14
N ALA A 22 20.32 1.36 -10.88
CA ALA A 22 20.28 1.62 -12.31
C ALA A 22 19.63 0.47 -13.10
N ASP A 23 19.92 -0.78 -12.74
CA ASP A 23 19.31 -1.96 -13.37
C ASP A 23 17.79 -2.00 -13.14
N LEU A 24 17.33 -1.69 -11.92
CA LEU A 24 15.90 -1.59 -11.62
C LEU A 24 15.23 -0.46 -12.40
N ALA A 25 15.87 0.71 -12.48
CA ALA A 25 15.35 1.83 -13.26
C ALA A 25 15.21 1.48 -14.74
N ALA A 26 16.20 0.79 -15.32
CA ALA A 26 16.17 0.33 -16.70
C ALA A 26 15.09 -0.74 -16.92
N HIS A 27 14.98 -1.73 -16.03
CA HIS A 27 13.99 -2.80 -16.13
C HIS A 27 12.55 -2.29 -16.08
N LEU A 28 12.28 -1.28 -15.25
CA LEU A 28 10.93 -0.71 -15.09
C LEU A 28 10.66 0.47 -16.01
N ALA A 29 11.63 0.94 -16.82
CA ALA A 29 11.52 2.18 -17.58
C ALA A 29 10.25 2.25 -18.44
N ASP A 30 9.94 1.18 -19.18
CA ASP A 30 8.75 1.13 -20.03
C ASP A 30 7.46 1.19 -19.21
N ARG A 31 7.38 0.42 -18.11
CA ARG A 31 6.23 0.46 -17.17
C ARG A 31 6.05 1.84 -16.53
N LEU A 32 7.16 2.48 -16.21
CA LEU A 32 7.21 3.79 -15.57
C LEU A 32 6.91 4.94 -16.55
N ALA A 33 7.14 4.75 -17.85
CA ALA A 33 6.69 5.66 -18.88
C ALA A 33 5.16 5.52 -19.12
N ASP A 34 4.66 4.29 -19.05
CA ASP A 34 3.28 3.88 -19.32
C ASP A 34 2.44 3.77 -18.03
N ARG A 35 2.31 4.89 -17.30
CA ARG A 35 1.60 4.94 -15.99
C ARG A 35 0.63 6.13 -15.82
N ASP A 36 0.08 6.63 -16.91
CA ASP A 36 -0.81 7.79 -16.92
C ASP A 36 -2.13 7.57 -16.17
N VAL A 37 -2.75 6.38 -16.27
CA VAL A 37 -3.95 6.02 -15.53
C VAL A 37 -3.65 5.81 -14.04
N LEU A 38 -2.51 5.19 -13.70
CA LEU A 38 -2.03 5.13 -12.32
C LEU A 38 -1.88 6.53 -11.71
N ARG A 39 -1.28 7.47 -12.46
CA ARG A 39 -1.17 8.89 -12.05
C ARG A 39 -2.53 9.55 -11.90
N ALA A 40 -3.46 9.30 -12.81
CA ALA A 40 -4.81 9.86 -12.74
C ALA A 40 -5.52 9.43 -11.44
N PHE A 41 -5.50 8.14 -11.12
CA PHE A 41 -6.04 7.62 -9.86
C PHE A 41 -5.30 8.17 -8.63
N GLY A 42 -3.96 8.23 -8.68
CA GLY A 42 -3.15 8.78 -7.60
C GLY A 42 -3.39 10.27 -7.33
N ALA A 43 -3.86 11.01 -8.34
CA ALA A 43 -4.21 12.42 -8.23
C ALA A 43 -5.68 12.64 -7.79
N GLU A 44 -6.52 11.61 -7.76
CA GLU A 44 -7.91 11.71 -7.35
C GLU A 44 -8.02 11.76 -5.81
N PRO A 45 -8.48 12.87 -5.20
CA PRO A 45 -8.60 12.97 -3.75
C PRO A 45 -9.53 11.90 -3.15
N ILE A 46 -10.50 11.44 -3.94
CA ILE A 46 -11.46 10.44 -3.50
C ILE A 46 -10.81 9.08 -3.26
N VAL A 47 -9.81 8.70 -4.06
CA VAL A 47 -9.03 7.46 -3.88
C VAL A 47 -8.30 7.49 -2.54
N GLY A 48 -7.83 8.65 -2.10
CA GLY A 48 -7.20 8.85 -0.79
C GLY A 48 -8.10 8.48 0.40
N LEU A 49 -9.44 8.56 0.26
CA LEU A 49 -10.37 8.14 1.31
C LEU A 49 -10.33 6.63 1.58
N GLY A 50 -9.78 5.85 0.63
CA GLY A 50 -9.62 4.40 0.73
C GLY A 50 -8.42 3.95 1.55
N ALA A 51 -7.52 4.87 1.93
CA ALA A 51 -6.29 4.51 2.64
C ALA A 51 -6.55 3.74 3.94
N GLY A 52 -7.60 4.13 4.70
CA GLY A 52 -8.00 3.43 5.91
C GLY A 52 -8.51 2.00 5.64
N ARG A 53 -9.30 1.82 4.58
CA ARG A 53 -9.80 0.51 4.15
C ARG A 53 -8.63 -0.40 3.76
N ALA A 54 -7.75 0.08 2.88
CA ALA A 54 -6.58 -0.67 2.43
C ALA A 54 -5.72 -1.11 3.62
N LEU A 55 -5.41 -0.18 4.53
CA LEU A 55 -4.62 -0.47 5.72
C LEU A 55 -5.24 -1.55 6.62
N LEU A 56 -6.56 -1.51 6.86
CA LEU A 56 -7.21 -2.53 7.67
C LEU A 56 -7.27 -3.89 6.97
N MET A 57 -7.43 -3.92 5.64
CA MET A 57 -7.33 -5.17 4.87
C MET A 57 -5.91 -5.74 4.89
N GLN A 58 -4.88 -4.89 4.82
CA GLN A 58 -3.48 -5.31 4.95
C GLN A 58 -3.26 -6.01 6.28
N LEU A 59 -3.72 -5.38 7.37
CA LEU A 59 -3.60 -5.90 8.73
C LEU A 59 -4.41 -7.18 8.96
N ALA A 60 -5.41 -7.48 8.13
CA ALA A 60 -6.15 -8.74 8.25
C ALA A 60 -5.29 -9.97 7.88
N HIS A 61 -4.16 -9.79 7.19
CA HIS A 61 -3.22 -10.88 6.91
C HIS A 61 -2.25 -11.09 8.09
N PRO A 62 -2.17 -12.29 8.71
CA PRO A 62 -1.37 -12.51 9.92
C PRO A 62 0.12 -12.18 9.77
N GLY A 63 0.70 -12.46 8.60
CA GLY A 63 2.10 -12.11 8.30
C GLY A 63 2.35 -10.59 8.29
N VAL A 64 1.41 -9.80 7.75
CA VAL A 64 1.51 -8.33 7.73
C VAL A 64 1.28 -7.78 9.14
N ALA A 65 0.25 -8.27 9.84
CA ALA A 65 -0.06 -7.87 11.21
C ALA A 65 1.14 -8.07 12.15
N ARG A 66 1.77 -9.25 12.11
CA ARG A 66 2.97 -9.57 12.89
C ARG A 66 4.15 -8.67 12.53
N GLY A 67 4.44 -8.50 11.23
CA GLY A 67 5.53 -7.62 10.79
C GLY A 67 5.34 -6.17 11.24
N VAL A 68 4.12 -5.65 11.20
CA VAL A 68 3.81 -4.31 11.71
C VAL A 68 3.92 -4.26 13.24
N ALA A 69 3.39 -5.24 13.95
CA ALA A 69 3.42 -5.28 15.42
C ALA A 69 4.85 -5.38 15.98
N GLU A 70 5.73 -6.14 15.33
CA GLU A 70 7.09 -6.39 15.81
C GLU A 70 8.10 -5.34 15.36
N HIS A 71 7.90 -4.70 14.20
CA HIS A 71 8.90 -3.80 13.60
C HIS A 71 8.43 -2.37 13.35
N SER A 72 7.16 -2.04 13.61
CA SER A 72 6.65 -0.68 13.43
C SER A 72 6.41 0.02 14.75
N ASP A 73 6.91 1.24 14.86
CA ASP A 73 6.56 2.22 15.89
C ASP A 73 5.20 2.89 15.64
N PHE A 74 4.24 2.14 15.08
CA PHE A 74 2.98 2.68 14.56
C PHE A 74 2.21 3.50 15.61
N ALA A 75 2.15 3.00 16.85
CA ALA A 75 1.48 3.67 17.96
C ALA A 75 2.18 4.98 18.37
N ASP A 76 3.49 5.06 18.16
CA ASP A 76 4.32 6.17 18.60
C ASP A 76 4.51 7.25 17.55
N ARG A 77 4.56 6.88 16.26
CA ARG A 77 4.78 7.77 15.11
C ARG A 77 3.81 7.50 13.95
N PRO A 78 2.48 7.54 14.19
CA PRO A 78 1.48 7.18 13.18
C PRO A 78 1.55 8.05 11.91
N LEU A 79 1.84 9.35 12.07
CA LEU A 79 2.00 10.26 10.93
C LEU A 79 3.26 9.98 10.11
N ALA A 80 4.38 9.65 10.75
CA ALA A 80 5.61 9.31 10.02
C ALA A 80 5.42 8.04 9.18
N ARG A 81 4.68 7.05 9.71
CA ARG A 81 4.38 5.83 8.96
C ARG A 81 3.42 6.08 7.80
N LEU A 82 2.39 6.91 8.01
CA LEU A 82 1.46 7.34 6.95
C LEU A 82 2.22 8.05 5.83
N PHE A 83 3.02 9.06 6.17
CA PHE A 83 3.81 9.80 5.18
C PHE A 83 4.85 8.93 4.49
N GLY A 84 5.47 7.96 5.17
CA GLY A 84 6.40 7.03 4.53
C GLY A 84 5.77 6.17 3.42
N THR A 85 4.53 5.68 3.63
CA THR A 85 3.80 4.96 2.57
C THR A 85 3.35 5.91 1.46
N LEU A 86 2.83 7.09 1.82
CA LEU A 86 2.38 8.08 0.82
C LEU A 86 3.54 8.55 -0.05
N ASP A 87 4.69 8.88 0.53
CA ASP A 87 5.90 9.27 -0.21
C ASP A 87 6.31 8.18 -1.19
N PHE A 88 6.30 6.92 -0.77
CA PHE A 88 6.58 5.80 -1.66
C PHE A 88 5.59 5.74 -2.84
N LEU A 89 4.29 5.76 -2.57
CA LEU A 89 3.26 5.67 -3.61
C LEU A 89 3.30 6.88 -4.57
N LEU A 90 3.54 8.08 -4.04
CA LEU A 90 3.68 9.30 -4.82
C LEU A 90 4.92 9.25 -5.71
N VAL A 91 6.07 8.80 -5.19
CA VAL A 91 7.28 8.67 -6.01
C VAL A 91 7.11 7.62 -7.09
N VAL A 92 6.49 6.46 -6.81
CA VAL A 92 6.22 5.44 -7.83
C VAL A 92 5.29 5.96 -8.92
N SER A 93 4.26 6.73 -8.54
CA SER A 93 3.26 7.25 -9.48
C SER A 93 3.81 8.43 -10.30
N PHE A 94 4.51 9.38 -9.66
CA PHE A 94 4.84 10.69 -10.25
C PHE A 94 6.32 10.94 -10.44
N GLY A 95 7.21 10.24 -9.73
CA GLY A 95 8.66 10.47 -9.77
C GLY A 95 9.35 9.90 -11.01
N THR A 96 10.60 10.30 -11.26
CA THR A 96 11.43 9.76 -12.37
C THR A 96 11.86 8.30 -12.09
N PRO A 97 12.29 7.53 -13.11
CA PRO A 97 12.85 6.18 -12.89
C PRO A 97 13.96 6.14 -11.84
N GLU A 98 14.80 7.17 -11.77
CA GLU A 98 15.88 7.30 -10.78
C GLU A 98 15.35 7.58 -9.37
N GLU A 99 14.31 8.40 -9.24
CA GLU A 99 13.61 8.61 -7.96
C GLU A 99 12.95 7.31 -7.48
N VAL A 100 12.30 6.59 -8.39
CA VAL A 100 11.69 5.28 -8.11
C VAL A 100 12.74 4.28 -7.66
N ALA A 101 13.87 4.18 -8.35
CA ALA A 101 14.95 3.26 -7.96
C ALA A 101 15.54 3.62 -6.58
N ARG A 102 15.71 4.91 -6.28
CA ARG A 102 16.20 5.36 -4.97
C ARG A 102 15.22 5.03 -3.84
N ILE A 103 13.93 5.31 -4.01
CA ILE A 103 12.94 4.99 -2.99
C ILE A 103 12.78 3.47 -2.83
N ALA A 104 12.86 2.71 -3.93
CA ALA A 104 12.86 1.25 -3.91
C ALA A 104 14.01 0.70 -3.07
N ALA A 105 15.25 1.15 -3.33
CA ALA A 105 16.42 0.73 -2.57
C ALA A 105 16.28 1.02 -1.07
N LYS A 106 15.77 2.22 -0.73
CA LYS A 106 15.49 2.60 0.67
C LYS A 106 14.46 1.67 1.33
N VAL A 107 13.32 1.46 0.69
CA VAL A 107 12.23 0.64 1.26
C VAL A 107 12.62 -0.84 1.33
N ARG A 108 13.23 -1.41 0.29
CA ARG A 108 13.77 -2.78 0.30
C ARG A 108 14.84 -2.98 1.37
N GLY A 109 15.67 -1.96 1.62
CA GLY A 109 16.64 -1.92 2.71
C GLY A 109 15.96 -2.04 4.08
N ILE A 110 14.89 -1.26 4.32
CA ILE A 110 14.07 -1.37 5.53
C ILE A 110 13.41 -2.75 5.62
N HIS A 111 12.85 -3.27 4.52
CA HIS A 111 12.19 -4.58 4.51
C HIS A 111 13.15 -5.74 4.81
N THR A 112 14.46 -5.56 4.61
CA THR A 112 15.48 -6.55 4.98
C THR A 112 15.52 -6.80 6.50
N SER A 113 15.24 -5.78 7.32
CA SER A 113 15.17 -5.94 8.77
C SER A 113 13.79 -6.40 9.27
N VAL A 114 12.74 -6.25 8.45
CA VAL A 114 11.36 -6.66 8.81
C VAL A 114 11.19 -8.14 8.50
N ARG A 115 11.50 -9.01 9.46
CA ARG A 115 11.37 -10.47 9.31
C ARG A 115 11.13 -11.13 10.66
N GLY A 116 10.43 -12.24 10.66
CA GLY A 116 10.11 -13.03 11.84
C GLY A 116 9.54 -14.38 11.47
N GLU A 117 8.96 -15.07 12.44
CA GLU A 117 8.36 -16.39 12.18
C GLU A 117 7.12 -16.27 11.28
N GLY A 118 7.21 -16.86 10.09
CA GLY A 118 6.11 -16.88 9.12
C GLY A 118 5.85 -15.56 8.40
N TYR A 119 6.80 -14.62 8.39
CA TYR A 119 6.73 -13.43 7.54
C TYR A 119 8.10 -12.81 7.22
N SER A 120 8.15 -12.10 6.08
CA SER A 120 9.29 -11.27 5.66
C SER A 120 8.75 -10.05 4.89
N GLY A 121 9.32 -8.87 5.11
CA GLY A 121 8.98 -7.66 4.34
C GLY A 121 9.38 -7.77 2.86
N ASN A 122 10.30 -8.70 2.56
CA ASN A 122 10.70 -9.04 1.20
C ASN A 122 9.95 -10.27 0.64
N ASP A 123 8.92 -10.76 1.32
CA ASP A 123 8.06 -11.82 0.81
C ASP A 123 7.20 -11.28 -0.36
N PRO A 124 7.33 -11.84 -1.58
CA PRO A 124 6.57 -11.37 -2.75
C PRO A 124 5.05 -11.49 -2.59
N GLY A 125 4.57 -12.49 -1.86
CA GLY A 125 3.15 -12.71 -1.60
C GLY A 125 2.56 -11.65 -0.67
N LEU A 126 3.29 -11.29 0.39
CA LEU A 126 2.90 -10.20 1.29
C LEU A 126 2.96 -8.84 0.58
N GLN A 127 3.96 -8.61 -0.28
CA GLN A 127 4.04 -7.41 -1.10
C GLN A 127 2.89 -7.31 -2.10
N LEU A 128 2.54 -8.42 -2.77
CA LEU A 128 1.37 -8.53 -3.62
C LEU A 128 0.11 -8.20 -2.82
N TRP A 129 -0.11 -8.82 -1.67
CA TRP A 129 -1.29 -8.55 -0.84
C TRP A 129 -1.40 -7.07 -0.46
N VAL A 130 -0.30 -6.45 -0.02
CA VAL A 130 -0.29 -5.03 0.32
C VAL A 130 -0.66 -4.17 -0.88
N ASN A 131 -0.08 -4.41 -2.06
CA ASN A 131 -0.43 -3.67 -3.27
C ASN A 131 -1.89 -3.94 -3.70
N ALA A 132 -2.34 -5.19 -3.61
CA ALA A 132 -3.68 -5.61 -3.99
C ALA A 132 -4.76 -4.87 -3.20
N THR A 133 -4.59 -4.71 -1.90
CA THR A 133 -5.53 -3.92 -1.06
C THR A 133 -5.59 -2.44 -1.44
N LEU A 134 -4.50 -1.86 -1.94
CA LEU A 134 -4.45 -0.48 -2.42
C LEU A 134 -5.23 -0.37 -3.74
N ILE A 135 -4.91 -1.24 -4.70
CA ILE A 135 -5.58 -1.33 -6.01
C ILE A 135 -7.08 -1.51 -5.82
N ASP A 136 -7.49 -2.50 -5.03
CA ASP A 136 -8.89 -2.83 -4.78
C ASP A 136 -9.63 -1.66 -4.10
N SER A 137 -8.99 -0.96 -3.15
CA SER A 137 -9.59 0.21 -2.52
C SER A 137 -9.75 1.38 -3.49
N ALA A 138 -8.78 1.60 -4.37
CA ALA A 138 -8.82 2.64 -5.38
C ALA A 138 -9.92 2.37 -6.42
N LEU A 139 -9.96 1.15 -6.96
CA LEU A 139 -11.02 0.69 -7.89
C LEU A 139 -12.40 0.79 -7.24
N TYR A 140 -12.56 0.29 -6.01
CA TYR A 140 -13.82 0.36 -5.28
C TYR A 140 -14.36 1.79 -5.19
N LEU A 141 -13.49 2.76 -4.89
CA LEU A 141 -13.87 4.17 -4.77
C LEU A 141 -14.12 4.82 -6.12
N HIS A 142 -13.30 4.52 -7.11
CA HIS A 142 -13.47 5.04 -8.46
C HIS A 142 -14.78 4.55 -9.09
N GLU A 143 -15.06 3.25 -9.02
CA GLU A 143 -16.28 2.65 -9.59
C GLU A 143 -17.57 3.13 -8.89
N ARG A 144 -17.51 3.43 -7.58
CA ARG A 144 -18.72 3.80 -6.81
C ARG A 144 -18.94 5.29 -6.61
N LEU A 145 -17.86 6.04 -6.49
CA LEU A 145 -17.90 7.47 -6.14
C LEU A 145 -17.20 8.34 -7.19
N GLY A 146 -16.62 7.73 -8.22
CA GLY A 146 -16.07 8.42 -9.37
C GLY A 146 -17.12 9.27 -10.10
N ARG A 147 -16.63 10.21 -10.91
CA ARG A 147 -17.49 11.21 -11.57
C ARG A 147 -18.54 10.54 -12.46
N PRO A 148 -19.84 10.82 -12.28
CA PRO A 148 -20.87 10.39 -13.20
C PRO A 148 -20.57 10.90 -14.63
N GLY A 149 -20.57 10.01 -15.63
CA GLY A 149 -20.57 10.39 -17.05
C GLY A 149 -19.24 10.29 -17.82
N ARG A 150 -18.18 9.70 -17.24
CA ARG A 150 -17.02 9.27 -18.04
C ARG A 150 -17.22 7.80 -18.45
N PRO A 151 -17.11 7.43 -19.74
CA PRO A 151 -17.12 6.03 -20.14
C PRO A 151 -15.91 5.31 -19.50
N ASP A 152 -16.21 4.37 -18.59
CA ASP A 152 -15.28 3.57 -17.78
C ASP A 152 -14.68 2.36 -18.54
N ALA A 153 -15.07 2.16 -19.81
CA ALA A 153 -14.73 0.95 -20.55
C ALA A 153 -13.20 0.82 -20.73
N GLY A 154 -12.58 -0.07 -19.95
CA GLY A 154 -11.15 -0.37 -19.97
C GLY A 154 -10.30 0.41 -18.97
N GLN A 155 -10.84 1.42 -18.27
CA GLN A 155 -10.03 2.26 -17.36
C GLN A 155 -9.63 1.47 -16.10
N ALA A 156 -10.51 0.62 -15.58
CA ALA A 156 -10.20 -0.27 -14.46
C ALA A 156 -9.14 -1.31 -14.83
N GLU A 157 -9.25 -1.92 -16.01
CA GLU A 157 -8.27 -2.88 -16.54
C GLU A 157 -6.91 -2.22 -16.73
N GLU A 158 -6.90 -1.01 -17.28
CA GLU A 158 -5.69 -0.24 -17.52
C GLU A 158 -5.06 0.24 -16.22
N TYR A 159 -5.85 0.74 -15.28
CA TYR A 159 -5.38 1.08 -13.93
C TYR A 159 -4.73 -0.14 -13.27
N TYR A 160 -5.40 -1.29 -13.30
CA TYR A 160 -4.86 -2.52 -12.74
C TYR A 160 -3.50 -2.87 -13.37
N ARG A 161 -3.44 -2.89 -14.70
CA ARG A 161 -2.23 -3.20 -15.46
C ARG A 161 -1.06 -2.30 -15.05
N GLN A 162 -1.30 -1.00 -14.93
CA GLN A 162 -0.28 -0.02 -14.56
C GLN A 162 0.09 -0.09 -13.06
N ALA A 163 -0.88 -0.31 -12.17
CA ALA A 163 -0.68 -0.32 -10.72
C ALA A 163 0.13 -1.54 -10.21
N ARG A 164 0.28 -2.59 -11.03
CA ARG A 164 1.18 -3.74 -10.74
C ARG A 164 2.63 -3.32 -10.53
N VAL A 165 3.07 -2.24 -11.18
CA VAL A 165 4.43 -1.71 -11.06
C VAL A 165 4.79 -1.39 -9.60
N VAL A 166 3.82 -1.03 -8.77
CA VAL A 166 4.04 -0.68 -7.35
C VAL A 166 4.63 -1.87 -6.57
N ALA A 167 4.14 -3.09 -6.81
CA ALA A 167 4.68 -4.29 -6.20
C ALA A 167 6.01 -4.72 -6.84
N GLU A 168 6.18 -4.54 -8.16
CA GLU A 168 7.45 -4.80 -8.86
C GLU A 168 8.59 -3.93 -8.30
N VAL A 169 8.30 -2.65 -8.02
CA VAL A 169 9.24 -1.73 -7.36
C VAL A 169 9.71 -2.26 -5.99
N LEU A 170 8.89 -3.02 -5.26
CA LEU A 170 9.27 -3.62 -3.97
C LEU A 170 9.95 -4.99 -4.09
N GLY A 171 9.91 -5.61 -5.27
CA GLY A 171 10.57 -6.89 -5.55
C GLY A 171 9.62 -8.04 -5.84
N CYS A 172 8.30 -7.79 -5.90
CA CYS A 172 7.32 -8.78 -6.32
C CYS A 172 7.36 -8.94 -7.85
N PRO A 173 7.78 -10.10 -8.39
CA PRO A 173 7.89 -10.30 -9.84
C PRO A 173 6.53 -10.12 -10.52
N ALA A 174 6.52 -9.61 -11.74
CA ALA A 174 5.28 -9.41 -12.49
C ALA A 174 4.49 -10.71 -12.65
N GLU A 175 5.18 -11.84 -12.83
CA GLU A 175 4.62 -13.18 -13.04
C GLU A 175 3.96 -13.75 -11.78
N ALA A 176 4.35 -13.25 -10.60
CA ALA A 176 3.72 -13.63 -9.33
C ALA A 176 2.43 -12.86 -9.06
N GLN A 177 2.14 -11.82 -9.85
CA GLN A 177 0.93 -11.02 -9.74
C GLN A 177 -0.12 -11.52 -10.73
N PRO A 178 -1.44 -11.36 -10.44
CA PRO A 178 -2.48 -11.75 -11.37
C PRO A 178 -2.29 -11.05 -12.74
N PRO A 179 -2.49 -11.76 -13.87
CA PRO A 179 -2.14 -11.23 -15.18
C PRO A 179 -3.08 -10.12 -15.66
N ASP A 180 -4.34 -10.14 -15.20
CA ASP A 180 -5.40 -9.23 -15.61
C ASP A 180 -6.38 -8.95 -14.46
N LEU A 181 -7.29 -7.98 -14.69
CA LEU A 181 -8.25 -7.54 -13.68
C LEU A 181 -9.22 -8.64 -13.24
N ALA A 182 -9.58 -9.56 -14.13
CA ALA A 182 -10.48 -10.66 -13.79
C ALA A 182 -9.81 -11.63 -12.81
N SER A 183 -8.57 -12.01 -13.10
CA SER A 183 -7.73 -12.85 -12.23
C SER A 183 -7.44 -12.14 -10.91
N PHE A 184 -7.23 -10.83 -10.93
CA PHE A 184 -7.07 -10.02 -9.72
C PHE A 184 -8.31 -10.05 -8.82
N ARG A 185 -9.51 -9.88 -9.39
CA ARG A 185 -10.76 -9.94 -8.62
C ARG A 185 -10.95 -11.33 -8.00
N ALA A 186 -10.64 -12.40 -8.74
CA ALA A 186 -10.68 -13.76 -8.21
C ALA A 186 -9.67 -13.97 -7.05
N TYR A 187 -8.43 -13.48 -7.21
CA TYR A 187 -7.43 -13.48 -6.15
C TYR A 187 -7.90 -12.73 -4.90
N MET A 188 -8.52 -11.55 -5.06
CA MET A 188 -9.05 -10.78 -3.95
C MET A 188 -10.17 -11.53 -3.21
N ASP A 189 -11.09 -12.16 -3.95
CA ASP A 189 -12.19 -12.94 -3.39
C ASP A 189 -11.64 -14.13 -2.57
N GLU A 190 -10.66 -14.87 -3.11
CA GLU A 190 -9.99 -15.99 -2.41
C GLU A 190 -9.23 -15.53 -1.17
N MET A 191 -8.43 -14.47 -1.29
CA MET A 191 -7.68 -13.93 -0.16
C MET A 191 -8.64 -13.51 0.94
N VAL A 192 -9.64 -12.67 0.66
CA VAL A 192 -10.57 -12.19 1.69
C VAL A 192 -11.32 -13.35 2.37
N ALA A 193 -11.66 -14.41 1.64
CA ALA A 193 -12.28 -15.61 2.20
C ALA A 193 -11.37 -16.42 3.14
N SER A 194 -10.04 -16.32 2.98
CA SER A 194 -9.06 -17.07 3.78
C SER A 194 -8.45 -16.29 4.95
N LEU A 195 -8.69 -14.98 5.04
CA LEU A 195 -8.09 -14.14 6.09
C LEU A 195 -8.68 -14.43 7.47
N GLU A 196 -7.79 -14.59 8.45
CA GLU A 196 -8.14 -14.68 9.87
C GLU A 196 -7.59 -13.47 10.64
N VAL A 197 -8.49 -12.64 11.15
CA VAL A 197 -8.12 -11.44 11.91
C VAL A 197 -7.70 -11.82 13.34
N ASP A 198 -6.39 -11.89 13.55
CA ASP A 198 -5.77 -12.20 14.84
C ASP A 198 -5.75 -11.01 15.83
N ASP A 199 -5.25 -11.26 17.04
CA ASP A 199 -5.16 -10.23 18.09
C ASP A 199 -4.17 -9.12 17.75
N ASN A 200 -3.12 -9.40 16.98
CA ASN A 200 -2.16 -8.40 16.55
C ASN A 200 -2.82 -7.42 15.57
N ALA A 201 -3.57 -7.94 14.60
CA ALA A 201 -4.37 -7.17 13.66
C ALA A 201 -5.34 -6.24 14.41
N ARG A 202 -6.05 -6.76 15.42
CA ARG A 202 -6.99 -5.96 16.24
C ARG A 202 -6.28 -4.86 17.02
N LYS A 203 -5.15 -5.16 17.65
CA LYS A 203 -4.36 -4.18 18.42
C LYS A 203 -3.82 -3.07 17.53
N VAL A 204 -3.24 -3.41 16.39
CA VAL A 204 -2.70 -2.43 15.43
C VAL A 204 -3.84 -1.60 14.83
N ALA A 205 -4.94 -2.23 14.40
CA ALA A 205 -6.13 -1.52 13.92
C ALA A 205 -6.68 -0.54 14.95
N ALA A 206 -6.74 -0.92 16.23
CA ALA A 206 -7.16 -0.01 17.30
C ALA A 206 -6.19 1.19 17.45
N ALA A 207 -4.88 0.97 17.35
CA ALA A 207 -3.89 2.06 17.39
C ALA A 207 -4.01 3.00 16.18
N VAL A 208 -4.33 2.47 15.00
CA VAL A 208 -4.60 3.22 13.76
C VAL A 208 -5.85 4.08 13.87
N LEU A 209 -6.96 3.49 14.34
CA LEU A 209 -8.24 4.16 14.40
C LEU A 209 -8.35 5.13 15.59
N HIS A 210 -7.60 4.87 16.66
CA HIS A 210 -7.63 5.65 17.90
C HIS A 210 -6.23 6.10 18.36
N PRO A 211 -5.49 6.87 17.54
CA PRO A 211 -4.14 7.31 17.87
C PRO A 211 -4.15 8.26 19.07
N ARG A 212 -3.68 7.79 20.23
CA ARG A 212 -3.73 8.53 21.51
C ARG A 212 -3.03 9.89 21.46
N LYS A 213 -1.95 9.99 20.67
CA LYS A 213 -1.15 11.22 20.52
C LYS A 213 -1.79 12.27 19.59
N LEU A 214 -2.84 11.91 18.84
CA LEU A 214 -3.52 12.78 17.88
C LEU A 214 -4.94 13.16 18.33
N ARG A 215 -5.24 13.12 19.63
CA ARG A 215 -6.58 13.45 20.17
C ARG A 215 -7.06 14.85 19.77
N ALA A 216 -6.16 15.81 19.54
CA ALA A 216 -6.52 17.14 19.05
C ALA A 216 -7.19 17.11 17.65
N LEU A 217 -6.97 16.05 16.87
CA LEU A 217 -7.59 15.81 15.56
C LEU A 217 -8.88 14.98 15.65
N ALA A 218 -9.47 14.83 16.85
CA ALA A 218 -10.59 13.92 17.11
C ALA A 218 -11.78 14.02 16.14
N PRO A 219 -12.25 15.21 15.72
CA PRO A 219 -13.33 15.30 14.72
C PRO A 219 -12.93 14.70 13.37
N GLY A 220 -11.71 15.01 12.88
CA GLY A 220 -11.19 14.43 11.64
C GLY A 220 -10.98 12.92 11.75
N LEU A 221 -10.50 12.43 12.89
CA LEU A 221 -10.37 11.00 13.18
C LEU A 221 -11.73 10.29 13.30
N ALA A 222 -12.79 10.99 13.72
CA ALA A 222 -14.14 10.44 13.71
C ALA A 222 -14.66 10.24 12.29
N VAL A 223 -14.48 11.23 11.41
CA VAL A 223 -14.82 11.10 9.98
C VAL A 223 -14.01 9.97 9.34
N PHE A 224 -12.70 9.93 9.56
CA PHE A 224 -11.83 8.85 9.07
C PHE A 224 -12.33 7.46 9.47
N ARG A 225 -12.70 7.28 10.75
CA ARG A 225 -13.25 6.00 11.26
C ARG A 225 -14.57 5.62 10.58
N VAL A 226 -15.51 6.57 10.47
CA VAL A 226 -16.82 6.32 9.86
C VAL A 226 -16.66 5.94 8.38
N VAL A 227 -15.86 6.71 7.62
CA VAL A 227 -15.59 6.42 6.21
C VAL A 227 -14.93 5.05 6.07
N THR A 228 -13.89 4.77 6.85
CA THR A 228 -13.19 3.48 6.81
C THR A 228 -14.13 2.31 7.11
N ALA A 229 -14.96 2.40 8.16
CA ALA A 229 -15.91 1.37 8.53
C ALA A 229 -16.99 1.15 7.46
N ALA A 230 -17.52 2.23 6.88
CA ALA A 230 -18.52 2.16 5.82
C ALA A 230 -17.96 1.47 4.56
N LEU A 231 -16.73 1.79 4.17
CA LEU A 231 -16.08 1.20 3.00
C LEU A 231 -15.73 -0.29 3.20
N LEU A 232 -15.37 -0.71 4.42
CA LEU A 232 -15.17 -2.13 4.75
C LEU A 232 -16.49 -2.91 4.76
N ALA A 233 -17.52 -2.38 5.41
CA ALA A 233 -18.82 -3.07 5.53
C ALA A 233 -19.47 -3.28 4.17
N ALA A 234 -19.35 -2.31 3.27
CA ALA A 234 -19.88 -2.42 1.92
C ALA A 234 -19.14 -3.51 1.10
N ALA A 235 -17.81 -3.65 1.26
CA ALA A 235 -17.06 -4.73 0.62
C ALA A 235 -17.50 -6.12 1.11
N ALA A 236 -17.66 -6.31 2.43
CA ALA A 236 -18.13 -7.56 3.01
C ALA A 236 -19.57 -7.92 2.58
N TYR A 237 -20.46 -6.92 2.49
CA TYR A 237 -21.84 -7.11 2.01
C TYR A 237 -21.90 -7.58 0.55
N LEU A 238 -20.98 -7.11 -0.29
CA LEU A 238 -20.97 -7.42 -1.72
C LEU A 238 -20.40 -8.80 -2.03
N LEU A 239 -19.38 -9.25 -1.28
CA LEU A 239 -18.91 -10.65 -1.35
C LEU A 239 -20.08 -11.61 -1.11
N LYS A 240 -20.85 -11.37 -0.05
CA LYS A 240 -22.04 -12.16 0.28
C LYS A 240 -23.16 -12.14 -0.77
N ARG A 241 -23.18 -11.14 -1.65
CA ARG A 241 -24.21 -11.01 -2.71
C ARG A 241 -23.76 -11.61 -4.05
N ARG A 242 -22.46 -11.80 -4.30
CA ARG A 242 -21.97 -12.46 -5.52
C ARG A 242 -22.14 -13.98 -5.45
N ASP A 243 -22.26 -14.53 -4.24
CA ASP A 243 -22.48 -15.96 -3.96
C ASP A 243 -23.98 -16.36 -3.88
N ALA A 244 -24.91 -15.43 -4.13
CA ALA A 244 -26.36 -15.62 -4.02
C ALA A 244 -27.08 -15.38 -5.35
#